data_AF-A0A3D6A5N7-F1
#
_entry.id   AF-A0A3D6A5N7-F1
#
_cell.length_a   1.000
_cell.length_b   1.000
_cell.length_c   1.000
_cell.angle_alpha   90.00
_cell.angle_beta   90.00
_cell.angle_gamma   90.00
#
_symmetry.space_group_name_H-M   'P 1'
#
loop_
_entity.id
_entity.type
_entity.pdbx_description
1 polymer ?
#
loop_
_entity_poly.entity_id
_entity_poly.type
_entity_poly.pdbx_seq_one_letter_code
_entity_poly.pdbx_strand_id
1 'polypeptide(L)'
;MKKLILFFMSFLLLGIRQEVCSKVEDRIFYDAVRAEASGDLENAIILYEKVAKGTHSANLHGNLANLYFKLEKFGQAIINYRQALLLDPSNREIRENLSFALEVANVPKNQRVFSNYLNSESIDFWF
;
A
#
# COMPACT_ATOMS: atom_id res chain seq x y z
N MET A 1 15.53 42.43 10.36
CA MET A 1 15.32 41.52 11.51
C MET A 1 13.92 40.88 11.52
N LYS A 2 12.81 41.62 11.41
CA LYS A 2 11.44 41.04 11.38
C LYS A 2 11.19 40.01 10.25
N LYS A 3 11.73 40.25 9.04
CA LYS A 3 11.64 39.30 7.91
C LYS A 3 12.42 38.00 8.10
N LEU A 4 13.50 38.02 8.89
CA LEU A 4 14.32 36.85 9.20
C LEU A 4 13.64 35.95 10.25
N ILE A 5 12.97 36.57 11.24
CA ILE A 5 12.15 35.88 12.24
C ILE A 5 10.93 35.21 11.60
N LEU A 6 10.28 35.88 10.62
CA LEU A 6 9.15 35.30 9.88
C LEU A 6 9.55 34.08 9.05
N PHE A 7 10.74 34.10 8.43
CA PHE A 7 11.27 32.96 7.68
C PHE A 7 11.61 31.76 8.58
N PHE A 8 12.17 32.03 9.78
CA PHE A 8 12.46 31.00 10.77
C PHE A 8 11.17 30.39 11.36
N MET A 9 10.15 31.22 11.61
CA MET A 9 8.84 30.75 12.08
C MET A 9 8.10 29.94 11.02
N SER A 10 8.20 30.29 9.73
CA SER A 10 7.62 29.47 8.65
C SER A 10 8.33 28.12 8.50
N PHE A 11 9.64 28.05 8.75
CA PHE A 11 10.41 26.81 8.69
C PHE A 11 10.13 25.90 9.90
N LEU A 12 9.98 26.49 11.10
CA LEU A 12 9.60 25.77 12.31
C LEU A 12 8.19 25.15 12.21
N LEU A 13 7.25 25.85 11.58
CA LEU A 13 5.88 25.35 11.33
C LEU A 13 5.79 24.26 10.24
N LEU A 14 6.79 24.15 9.37
CA LEU A 14 6.85 23.10 8.35
C LEU A 14 7.34 21.75 8.93
N GLY A 15 8.33 21.79 9.82
CA GLY A 15 8.91 20.59 10.44
C GLY A 15 7.94 19.83 11.36
N ILE A 16 7.06 20.53 12.07
CA ILE A 16 6.07 19.91 12.96
C ILE A 16 5.02 19.09 12.17
N ARG A 17 4.76 19.44 10.90
CA ARG A 17 3.72 18.77 10.09
C ARG A 17 4.10 17.35 9.67
N GLN A 18 5.37 17.07 9.42
CA GLN A 18 5.80 15.75 8.93
C GLN A 18 5.76 14.68 10.03
N GLU A 19 6.20 14.98 11.25
CA GLU A 19 6.27 13.99 12.33
C GLU A 19 4.91 13.61 12.93
N VAL A 20 3.94 14.52 12.96
CA VAL A 20 2.61 14.23 13.52
C VAL A 20 1.79 13.35 12.56
N CYS A 21 1.97 13.53 11.25
CA CYS A 21 1.26 12.73 10.24
C CYS A 21 1.72 11.27 10.26
N SER A 22 3.03 11.02 10.33
CA SER A 22 3.55 9.63 10.38
C SER A 22 3.10 8.89 11.62
N LYS A 23 3.12 9.52 12.81
CA LYS A 23 2.69 8.90 14.07
C LYS A 23 1.20 8.53 14.08
N VAL A 24 0.36 9.30 13.40
CA VAL A 24 -1.08 8.99 13.29
C VAL A 24 -1.30 7.81 12.35
N GLU A 25 -0.60 7.78 11.22
CA GLU A 25 -0.65 6.66 10.27
C GLU A 25 -0.14 5.36 10.90
N ASP A 26 0.96 5.41 11.67
CA ASP A 26 1.49 4.28 12.42
C ASP A 26 0.45 3.71 13.38
N ARG A 27 -0.23 4.57 14.15
CA ARG A 27 -1.29 4.13 15.07
C ARG A 27 -2.40 3.41 14.32
N ILE A 28 -2.91 4.00 13.23
CA ILE A 28 -4.00 3.41 12.45
C ILE A 28 -3.57 2.08 11.83
N PHE A 29 -2.31 1.96 11.41
CA PHE A 29 -1.75 0.72 10.91
C PHE A 29 -1.74 -0.37 12.01
N TYR A 30 -1.27 -0.06 13.21
CA TYR A 30 -1.31 -1.02 14.32
C TYR A 30 -2.74 -1.40 14.71
N ASP A 31 -3.70 -0.47 14.62
CA ASP A 31 -5.11 -0.76 14.85
C ASP A 31 -5.65 -1.73 13.79
N ALA A 32 -5.26 -1.55 12.52
CA ALA A 32 -5.62 -2.45 11.42
C ALA A 32 -5.06 -3.87 11.64
N VAL A 33 -3.79 -3.99 12.04
CA VAL A 33 -3.15 -5.28 12.36
C VAL A 33 -3.89 -5.99 13.49
N ARG A 34 -4.32 -5.26 14.53
CA ARG A 34 -5.09 -5.86 15.63
C ARG A 34 -6.49 -6.31 15.19
N ALA A 35 -7.18 -5.51 14.37
CA ALA A 35 -8.47 -5.90 13.80
C ALA A 35 -8.32 -7.17 12.95
N GLU A 36 -7.30 -7.24 12.08
CA GLU A 36 -7.00 -8.43 11.29
C GLU A 36 -6.73 -9.65 12.16
N ALA A 37 -5.88 -9.52 13.19
CA ALA A 37 -5.56 -10.61 14.11
C ALA A 37 -6.77 -11.11 14.89
N SER A 38 -7.75 -10.23 15.15
CA SER A 38 -9.01 -10.58 15.81
C SER A 38 -10.07 -11.20 14.88
N GLY A 39 -9.82 -11.20 13.57
CA GLY A 39 -10.78 -11.68 12.55
C GLY A 39 -11.83 -10.66 12.11
N ASP A 40 -11.74 -9.41 12.58
CA ASP A 40 -12.59 -8.30 12.12
C ASP A 40 -12.04 -7.75 10.79
N LEU A 41 -12.21 -8.55 9.74
CA LEU A 41 -11.59 -8.33 8.43
C LEU A 41 -12.08 -7.04 7.76
N GLU A 42 -13.37 -6.73 7.89
CA GLU A 42 -13.98 -5.51 7.35
C GLU A 42 -13.37 -4.25 7.98
N ASN A 43 -13.24 -4.22 9.30
CA ASN A 43 -12.63 -3.09 9.99
C ASN A 43 -11.13 -2.98 9.68
N ALA A 44 -10.43 -4.11 9.58
CA ALA A 44 -9.03 -4.13 9.17
C ALA A 44 -8.84 -3.48 7.79
N ILE A 45 -9.71 -3.81 6.82
CA ILE A 45 -9.71 -3.17 5.50
C ILE A 45 -9.93 -1.66 5.63
N ILE A 46 -10.94 -1.21 6.37
CA ILE A 46 -11.22 0.23 6.55
C ILE A 46 -10.00 0.97 7.10
N LEU A 47 -9.33 0.39 8.09
CA LEU A 47 -8.17 1.01 8.72
C LEU A 47 -6.95 1.02 7.79
N TYR A 48 -6.65 -0.10 7.11
CA TYR A 48 -5.57 -0.13 6.13
C TYR A 48 -5.83 0.80 4.93
N GLU A 49 -7.07 0.90 4.43
CA GLU A 49 -7.42 1.86 3.36
C GLU A 49 -7.25 3.30 3.81
N LYS A 50 -7.49 3.59 5.10
CA LYS A 50 -7.23 4.92 5.66
C LYS A 50 -5.74 5.24 5.66
N VAL A 51 -4.88 4.27 5.98
CA VAL A 51 -3.41 4.43 5.88
C VAL A 51 -3.00 4.60 4.41
N ALA A 52 -3.59 3.82 3.51
CA ALA A 52 -3.31 3.84 2.07
C ALA A 52 -3.70 5.14 1.34
N LYS A 53 -4.29 6.12 2.04
CA LYS A 53 -4.52 7.48 1.52
C LYS A 53 -3.29 8.38 1.62
N GLY A 54 -2.35 8.06 2.52
CA GLY A 54 -1.15 8.87 2.79
C GLY A 54 0.16 8.12 2.58
N THR A 55 0.20 6.84 2.96
CA THR A 55 1.38 5.99 2.86
C THR A 55 1.13 4.81 1.94
N HIS A 56 2.11 4.50 1.10
CA HIS A 56 2.10 3.34 0.21
C HIS A 56 3.34 2.48 0.49
N SER A 57 3.13 1.20 0.75
CA SER A 57 4.20 0.21 0.87
C SER A 57 3.76 -1.13 0.31
N ALA A 58 4.71 -1.96 -0.12
CA ALA A 58 4.41 -3.30 -0.60
C ALA A 58 3.66 -4.12 0.46
N ASN A 59 4.06 -4.01 1.72
CA ASN A 59 3.42 -4.72 2.84
C ASN A 59 1.98 -4.24 3.07
N LEU A 60 1.72 -2.92 3.03
CA LEU A 60 0.36 -2.39 3.22
C LEU A 60 -0.59 -2.90 2.14
N HIS A 61 -0.19 -2.82 0.87
CA HIS A 61 -0.99 -3.32 -0.24
C HIS A 61 -1.09 -4.85 -0.23
N GLY A 62 -0.04 -5.56 0.19
CA GLY A 62 -0.08 -7.02 0.42
C GLY A 62 -1.12 -7.41 1.47
N ASN A 63 -1.16 -6.71 2.60
CA ASN A 63 -2.15 -6.96 3.67
C ASN A 63 -3.58 -6.68 3.20
N LEU A 64 -3.82 -5.55 2.52
CA LEU A 64 -5.12 -5.25 1.91
C LEU A 64 -5.53 -6.34 0.92
N ALA A 65 -4.60 -6.80 0.08
CA ALA A 65 -4.88 -7.85 -0.89
C ALA A 65 -5.26 -9.17 -0.22
N ASN A 66 -4.53 -9.58 0.83
CA ASN A 66 -4.82 -10.78 1.62
C ASN A 66 -6.22 -10.70 2.25
N LEU A 67 -6.60 -9.55 2.82
CA LEU A 67 -7.92 -9.36 3.41
C LEU A 67 -9.03 -9.39 2.36
N TYR A 68 -8.84 -8.69 1.24
CA TYR A 68 -9.78 -8.75 0.13
C TYR A 68 -9.93 -10.17 -0.42
N PHE A 69 -8.84 -10.93 -0.50
CA PHE A 69 -8.86 -12.31 -0.91
C PHE A 69 -9.65 -13.19 0.07
N LYS A 70 -9.43 -13.05 1.38
CA LYS A 70 -10.18 -13.76 2.44
C LYS A 70 -11.69 -13.50 2.37
N LEU A 71 -12.09 -12.32 1.92
CA LEU A 71 -13.51 -11.94 1.71
C LEU A 71 -14.03 -12.25 0.30
N GLU A 72 -13.29 -13.04 -0.49
CA GLU A 72 -13.63 -13.42 -1.88
C GLU A 72 -13.80 -12.23 -2.85
N LYS A 73 -13.28 -11.06 -2.46
CA LYS A 73 -13.24 -9.83 -3.27
C LYS A 73 -12.02 -9.86 -4.19
N PHE A 74 -11.96 -10.86 -5.06
CA PHE A 74 -10.75 -11.18 -5.83
C PHE A 74 -10.26 -10.05 -6.73
N GLY A 75 -11.15 -9.24 -7.28
CA GLY A 75 -10.78 -8.07 -8.08
C GLY A 75 -9.95 -7.05 -7.29
N GLN A 76 -10.41 -6.68 -6.09
CA GLN A 76 -9.65 -5.80 -5.19
C GLN A 76 -8.35 -6.43 -4.71
N ALA A 77 -8.35 -7.75 -4.46
CA ALA A 77 -7.14 -8.47 -4.08
C ALA A 77 -6.07 -8.38 -5.18
N ILE A 78 -6.44 -8.69 -6.42
CA ILE A 78 -5.55 -8.63 -7.58
C ILE A 78 -4.96 -7.23 -7.77
N ILE A 79 -5.78 -6.17 -7.66
CA ILE A 79 -5.31 -4.78 -7.79
C ILE A 79 -4.29 -4.44 -6.70
N ASN A 80 -4.56 -4.83 -5.45
CA ASN A 80 -3.66 -4.53 -4.35
C ASN A 80 -2.34 -5.34 -4.42
N TYR A 81 -2.37 -6.63 -4.79
CA TYR A 81 -1.13 -7.37 -5.03
C TYR A 81 -0.30 -6.76 -6.15
N ARG A 82 -0.96 -6.28 -7.22
CA ARG A 82 -0.30 -5.54 -8.29
C ARG A 82 0.36 -4.27 -7.78
N GLN A 83 -0.36 -3.45 -7.02
CA GLN A 83 0.22 -2.25 -6.37
C GLN A 83 1.41 -2.60 -5.49
N ALA A 84 1.33 -3.69 -4.73
CA ALA A 84 2.43 -4.13 -3.89
C ALA A 84 3.68 -4.51 -4.71
N LEU A 85 3.50 -5.18 -5.86
CA LEU A 85 4.61 -5.52 -6.76
C LEU A 85 5.18 -4.34 -7.52
N LEU A 86 4.43 -3.24 -7.70
CA LEU A 86 5.02 -1.99 -8.21
C LEU A 86 6.01 -1.39 -7.22
N LEU A 87 5.78 -1.59 -5.92
CA LEU A 87 6.60 -1.04 -4.84
C LEU A 87 7.76 -1.97 -4.46
N ASP A 88 7.56 -3.29 -4.57
CA ASP A 88 8.62 -4.30 -4.44
C ASP A 88 8.46 -5.37 -5.53
N PRO A 89 9.03 -5.14 -6.72
CA PRO A 89 8.95 -6.08 -7.83
C PRO A 89 9.64 -7.41 -7.54
N SER A 90 10.56 -7.45 -6.57
CA SER A 90 11.35 -8.61 -6.20
C SER A 90 10.61 -9.56 -5.25
N ASN A 91 9.53 -9.09 -4.61
CA ASN A 91 8.76 -9.85 -3.63
C ASN A 91 8.14 -11.13 -4.21
N ARG A 92 8.74 -12.27 -3.89
CA ARG A 92 8.30 -13.57 -4.40
C ARG A 92 6.96 -14.00 -3.81
N GLU A 93 6.73 -13.76 -2.53
CA GLU A 93 5.49 -14.12 -1.84
C GLU A 93 4.29 -13.42 -2.47
N ILE A 94 4.40 -12.12 -2.72
CA ILE A 94 3.32 -11.34 -3.35
C ILE A 94 3.06 -11.81 -4.79
N ARG A 95 4.10 -12.19 -5.56
CA ARG A 95 3.92 -12.78 -6.89
C ARG A 95 3.16 -14.11 -6.84
N GLU A 96 3.49 -14.96 -5.88
CA GLU A 96 2.83 -16.25 -5.68
C GLU A 96 1.35 -16.05 -5.28
N ASN A 97 1.07 -15.15 -4.34
CA ASN A 97 -0.29 -14.83 -3.92
C ASN A 97 -1.12 -14.20 -5.05
N LEU A 98 -0.53 -13.32 -5.86
CA LEU A 98 -1.20 -12.78 -7.06
C LEU A 98 -1.53 -13.88 -8.07
N SER A 99 -0.59 -14.79 -8.33
CA SER A 99 -0.81 -15.92 -9.24
C SER A 99 -1.97 -16.79 -8.77
N PHE A 100 -2.01 -17.09 -7.47
CA PHE A 100 -3.11 -17.84 -6.86
C PHE A 100 -4.44 -17.09 -6.95
N ALA A 101 -4.46 -15.79 -6.66
CA ALA A 101 -5.66 -14.98 -6.76
C ALA A 101 -6.22 -14.90 -8.19
N LEU A 102 -5.35 -14.80 -9.21
CA LEU A 102 -5.75 -14.82 -10.61
C LEU A 102 -6.37 -16.17 -11.00
N GLU A 103 -5.82 -17.27 -10.50
CA GLU A 103 -6.32 -18.62 -10.76
C GLU A 103 -7.70 -18.84 -10.15
N VAL A 104 -7.88 -18.50 -8.88
CA VAL A 104 -9.18 -18.59 -8.18
C VAL A 104 -10.23 -17.70 -8.85
N ALA A 105 -9.83 -16.51 -9.30
CA ALA A 105 -10.73 -15.59 -10.01
C ALA A 105 -11.00 -15.98 -11.48
N ASN A 106 -10.43 -17.10 -11.97
CA ASN A 106 -10.48 -17.52 -13.37
C ASN A 106 -10.02 -16.42 -14.35
N VAL A 107 -9.09 -15.57 -13.93
CA VAL A 107 -8.50 -14.52 -14.77
C VAL A 107 -7.36 -15.12 -15.59
N PRO A 108 -7.36 -14.98 -16.93
CA PRO A 108 -6.31 -15.53 -17.77
C PRO A 108 -4.92 -14.99 -17.39
N LYS A 109 -3.95 -15.89 -17.23
CA LYS A 109 -2.54 -15.55 -16.94
C LYS A 109 -1.88 -14.71 -18.06
N ASN A 110 -2.50 -14.58 -19.23
CA ASN A 110 -1.97 -13.87 -20.39
C ASN A 110 -2.15 -12.34 -20.36
N GLN A 111 -2.59 -11.73 -19.25
CA GLN A 111 -2.57 -10.28 -19.10
C GLN A 111 -1.13 -9.76 -19.01
N ARG A 112 -0.45 -9.71 -20.17
CA ARG A 112 0.89 -9.12 -20.39
C ARG A 112 0.99 -7.65 -19.98
N VAL A 113 -0.14 -7.02 -19.69
CA VAL A 113 -0.22 -5.63 -19.29
C VAL A 113 0.67 -5.39 -18.07
N PHE A 114 0.59 -6.18 -17.00
CA PHE A 114 1.35 -5.89 -15.78
C PHE A 114 2.82 -6.31 -15.83
N SER A 115 3.13 -7.45 -16.46
CA SER A 115 4.50 -7.95 -16.58
C SER A 115 5.42 -6.98 -17.33
N ASN A 116 4.90 -6.28 -18.33
CA ASN A 116 5.67 -5.33 -19.12
C ASN A 116 5.97 -4.02 -18.37
N TYR A 117 5.24 -3.70 -17.29
CA TYR A 117 5.50 -2.51 -16.46
C TYR A 117 6.52 -2.78 -15.35
N LEU A 118 6.66 -4.03 -14.91
CA LEU A 118 7.57 -4.42 -13.80
C LEU A 118 8.94 -4.93 -14.26
N ASN A 119 9.20 -5.01 -15.57
CA ASN A 119 10.54 -5.35 -16.04
C ASN A 119 11.52 -4.24 -15.63
N SER A 120 12.75 -4.61 -15.27
CA SER A 120 13.76 -3.64 -14.83
C SER A 120 14.02 -2.55 -15.88
N GLU A 121 13.86 -2.86 -17.17
CA GLU A 121 14.01 -1.89 -18.28
C GLU A 121 12.86 -0.87 -18.38
N SER A 122 11.68 -1.15 -17.81
CA SER A 122 10.50 -0.27 -17.89
C SER A 122 10.30 0.61 -16.65
N ILE A 123 10.93 0.24 -15.52
CA ILE A 123 10.86 1.01 -14.26
C ILE A 123 11.63 2.34 -14.37
N ASP A 124 12.65 2.40 -15.24
CA ASP A 124 13.45 3.61 -15.49
C ASP A 124 12.65 4.74 -16.16
N PHE A 125 11.42 4.52 -16.63
CA PHE A 125 10.62 5.54 -17.31
C PHE A 125 9.99 6.58 -16.37
N TRP A 126 9.92 6.29 -15.06
CA TRP A 126 9.20 7.11 -14.07
C TRP A 126 10.09 7.79 -13.03
N PHE A 127 11.42 7.67 -13.13
CA PHE A 127 12.41 8.39 -12.32
C PHE A 127 13.23 9.34 -13.19
#